data_AF-A0A1G7BG99-F1
#
_entry.id   AF-A0A1G7BG99-F1
#
_cell.length_a   1.000
_cell.length_b   1.000
_cell.length_c   1.000
_cell.angle_alpha   90.00
_cell.angle_beta   90.00
_cell.angle_gamma   90.00
#
_symmetry.space_group_name_H-M   'P 1'
#
loop_
_entity.id
_entity.type
_entity.pdbx_description
1 polymer ?
#
loop_
_entity_poly.entity_id
_entity_poly.type
_entity_poly.pdbx_seq_one_letter_code
_entity_poly.pdbx_strand_id
1 'polypeptide(L)'
;MAINPSPRWQTVVFLLLSKIASDAPFSRKQLINPRNTELAARFAEMVGDPTPPEKVKLTLGKTLDLLEKQQYLQTTADGNLQLSEAGRQRLAQELQAAKDKIAASFPATTSAAQRPQ
;
A
#
# COMPACT_ATOMS: atom_id res chain seq x y z
N MET A 1 10.16 14.58 17.75
CA MET A 1 8.84 13.92 17.58
C MET A 1 9.03 12.61 16.82
N ALA A 2 8.79 11.48 17.46
CA ALA A 2 8.86 10.17 16.81
C ALA A 2 7.70 10.06 15.82
N ILE A 3 8.00 10.09 14.52
CA ILE A 3 7.02 9.70 13.50
C ILE A 3 6.84 8.19 13.66
N ASN A 4 5.73 7.80 14.30
CA ASN A 4 5.22 6.44 14.26
C ASN A 4 4.30 6.35 13.05
N PRO A 5 4.61 5.52 12.04
CA PRO A 5 3.72 5.36 10.90
C PRO A 5 2.38 4.84 11.40
N SER A 6 1.30 5.57 11.08
CA SER A 6 -0.05 5.14 11.44
C SER A 6 -0.35 3.80 10.76
N PRO A 7 -1.29 2.99 11.27
CA PRO A 7 -1.70 1.75 10.60
C PRO A 7 -2.17 1.99 9.15
N ARG A 8 -2.64 3.20 8.86
CA ARG A 8 -3.06 3.64 7.51
C ARG A 8 -1.89 3.71 6.54
N TRP A 9 -0.70 4.07 7.01
CA TRP A 9 0.50 4.07 6.17
C TRP A 9 0.92 2.68 5.72
N GLN A 10 0.64 1.63 6.51
CA GLN A 10 0.86 0.26 6.05
C GLN A 10 -0.01 -0.03 4.84
N THR A 11 -1.31 0.29 4.89
CA THR A 11 -2.22 0.19 3.73
C THR A 11 -1.71 0.98 2.52
N VAL A 12 -1.27 2.23 2.73
CA VAL A 12 -0.69 3.07 1.65
C VAL A 12 0.52 2.40 1.00
N VAL A 13 1.44 1.86 1.80
CA VAL A 13 2.62 1.17 1.28
C VAL A 13 2.24 -0.13 0.59
N PHE A 14 1.30 -0.91 1.11
CA PHE A 14 0.81 -2.11 0.43
C PHE A 14 0.14 -1.80 -0.91
N LEU A 15 -0.64 -0.71 -1.01
CA LEU A 15 -1.22 -0.26 -2.28
C LEU A 15 -0.14 0.16 -3.28
N LEU A 16 0.91 0.85 -2.83
CA LEU A 16 2.08 1.17 -3.66
C LEU A 16 2.80 -0.10 -4.13
N LEU A 17 3.06 -1.03 -3.21
CA LEU A 17 3.70 -2.31 -3.52
C LEU A 17 2.87 -3.13 -4.51
N SER A 18 1.54 -3.12 -4.43
CA SER A 18 0.66 -3.80 -5.38
C SER A 18 0.73 -3.25 -6.81
N LYS A 19 1.29 -2.04 -6.97
CA LYS A 19 1.44 -1.38 -8.26
C LYS A 19 2.86 -1.55 -8.83
N ILE A 20 3.85 -1.75 -7.97
CA ILE A 20 5.28 -1.65 -8.33
C ILE A 20 6.01 -2.99 -8.20
N ALA A 21 5.61 -3.80 -7.23
CA ALA A 21 6.44 -4.83 -6.61
C ALA A 21 5.71 -6.16 -6.37
N SER A 22 4.50 -6.33 -6.91
CA SER A 22 3.60 -7.46 -6.62
C SER A 22 4.26 -8.82 -6.88
N ASP A 23 5.11 -8.90 -7.89
CA ASP A 23 5.78 -10.13 -8.32
C ASP A 23 7.31 -10.03 -8.49
N ALA A 24 7.87 -8.81 -8.48
CA ALA A 24 9.29 -8.60 -8.77
C ALA A 24 10.05 -8.02 -7.56
N PRO A 25 11.31 -8.44 -7.33
CA PRO A 25 12.20 -7.75 -6.41
C PRO A 25 12.39 -6.30 -6.84
N PHE A 26 12.38 -5.39 -5.86
CA PHE A 26 12.51 -3.96 -6.08
C PHE A 26 13.49 -3.35 -5.08
N SER A 27 14.18 -2.29 -5.49
CA SER A 27 15.04 -1.56 -4.56
C SER A 27 14.24 -0.50 -3.79
N ARG A 28 14.68 -0.16 -2.57
CA ARG A 28 14.11 0.97 -1.80
C ARG A 28 14.10 2.27 -2.60
N LYS A 29 15.12 2.50 -3.46
CA LYS A 29 15.20 3.68 -4.33
C LYS A 29 14.15 3.68 -5.44
N GLN A 30 13.80 2.52 -5.99
CA GLN A 30 12.71 2.40 -6.96
C GLN A 30 11.36 2.68 -6.32
N LEU A 31 11.15 2.26 -5.07
CA LEU A 31 9.92 2.52 -4.35
C LEU A 31 9.82 3.98 -3.86
N ILE A 32 10.88 4.50 -3.25
CA ILE A 32 10.95 5.88 -2.73
C ILE A 32 11.44 6.83 -3.84
N ASN A 33 10.62 7.03 -4.86
CA ASN A 33 10.87 7.98 -5.95
C ASN A 33 9.83 9.13 -5.93
N PRO A 34 10.05 10.26 -6.63
CA PRO A 34 9.13 11.40 -6.59
C PRO A 34 7.69 11.05 -6.99
N ARG A 35 7.53 10.24 -8.04
CA ARG A 35 6.23 9.78 -8.55
C ARG A 35 5.46 8.95 -7.53
N ASN A 36 6.13 8.03 -6.85
CA ASN A 36 5.55 7.17 -5.84
C ASN A 36 5.31 7.92 -4.53
N THR A 37 6.15 8.89 -4.20
CA THR A 37 5.98 9.76 -3.03
C THR A 37 4.72 10.61 -3.20
N GLU A 38 4.48 11.16 -4.40
CA GLU A 38 3.25 11.88 -4.73
C GLU A 38 2.02 10.95 -4.68
N LEU A 39 2.13 9.75 -5.24
CA LEU A 39 1.06 8.74 -5.15
C LEU A 39 0.77 8.35 -3.70
N ALA A 40 1.81 8.21 -2.86
CA ALA A 40 1.67 7.92 -1.45
C ALA A 40 0.96 9.04 -0.70
N ALA A 41 1.26 10.30 -1.03
CA ALA A 41 0.59 11.45 -0.46
C ALA A 41 -0.90 11.43 -0.81
N ARG A 42 -1.24 11.17 -2.07
CA ARG A 42 -2.63 11.03 -2.54
C ARG A 42 -3.37 9.90 -1.83
N PHE A 43 -2.73 8.75 -1.64
CA PHE A 43 -3.32 7.65 -0.89
C PHE A 43 -3.47 7.98 0.60
N ALA A 44 -2.50 8.65 1.22
CA ALA A 44 -2.57 9.12 2.58
C ALA A 44 -3.78 10.07 2.78
N GLU A 45 -3.98 11.02 1.86
CA GLU A 45 -5.16 11.90 1.85
C GLU A 45 -6.46 11.09 1.70
N MET A 46 -6.49 10.10 0.80
CA MET A 46 -7.67 9.26 0.56
C MET A 46 -8.05 8.40 1.77
N VAL A 47 -7.08 7.94 2.56
CA VAL A 47 -7.33 7.20 3.81
C VAL A 47 -7.50 8.14 5.02
N GLY A 48 -7.52 9.46 4.81
CA GLY A 48 -7.70 10.46 5.86
C GLY A 48 -6.52 10.55 6.83
N ASP A 49 -5.30 10.26 6.37
CA ASP A 49 -4.08 10.41 7.16
C ASP A 49 -3.55 11.86 7.07
N PRO A 50 -3.34 12.56 8.20
CA PRO A 50 -2.95 13.97 8.22
C PRO A 50 -1.44 14.18 7.99
N THR A 51 -0.72 13.20 7.44
CA THR A 51 0.72 13.31 7.24
C THR A 51 1.04 14.41 6.23
N PRO A 52 1.86 15.41 6.60
CA PRO A 52 2.20 16.50 5.70
C PRO A 52 3.09 15.99 4.55
N PRO A 53 2.97 16.57 3.34
CA PRO A 53 3.65 16.10 2.13
C PRO A 53 5.17 16.04 2.28
N GLU A 54 5.76 16.98 3.02
CA GLU A 54 7.19 17.03 3.34
C GLU A 54 7.67 15.82 4.17
N LYS A 55 6.78 15.19 4.95
CA LYS A 55 7.08 14.01 5.77
C LYS A 55 6.74 12.70 5.07
N VAL A 56 6.00 12.72 3.97
CA VAL A 56 5.57 11.51 3.24
C VAL A 56 6.75 10.61 2.91
N LYS A 57 7.84 11.16 2.35
CA LYS A 57 9.04 10.37 2.01
C LYS A 57 9.64 9.67 3.25
N LEU A 58 9.72 10.40 4.36
CA LEU A 58 10.26 9.88 5.62
C LEU A 58 9.34 8.82 6.23
N THR A 59 8.02 9.06 6.22
CA THR A 59 7.01 8.12 6.70
C THR A 59 6.96 6.86 5.84
N LEU A 60 7.10 6.99 4.52
CA LEU A 60 7.20 5.86 3.59
C LEU A 60 8.39 4.96 3.95
N GLY A 61 9.57 5.58 4.13
CA GLY A 61 10.79 4.88 4.54
C GLY A 61 10.63 4.16 5.88
N LYS A 62 10.09 4.84 6.89
CA LYS A 62 9.84 4.23 8.20
C LYS A 62 8.83 3.10 8.15
N THR A 63 7.81 3.21 7.31
CA THR A 63 6.80 2.18 7.14
C THR A 63 7.41 0.96 6.44
N LEU A 64 8.27 1.18 5.43
CA LEU A 64 9.06 0.13 4.80
C LEU A 64 9.95 -0.61 5.80
N ASP A 65 10.70 0.11 6.64
CA ASP A 65 11.52 -0.49 7.69
C ASP A 65 10.66 -1.30 8.69
N LEU A 66 9.45 -0.83 8.98
CA LEU A 66 8.51 -1.52 9.85
C LEU A 66 7.95 -2.79 9.20
N LEU A 67 7.60 -2.76 7.91
CA LEU A 67 7.15 -3.93 7.16
C LEU A 67 8.25 -5.00 7.03
N GLU A 68 9.50 -4.57 6.87
CA GLU A 68 10.66 -5.48 6.89
C GLU A 68 10.84 -6.12 8.27
N LYS A 69 10.76 -5.33 9.36
CA LYS A 69 10.78 -5.86 10.74
C LYS A 69 9.63 -6.81 11.05
N GLN A 70 8.47 -6.59 10.42
CA GLN A 70 7.29 -7.46 10.55
C GLN A 70 7.32 -8.66 9.61
N GLN A 71 8.43 -8.89 8.89
CA GLN A 71 8.61 -10.00 7.95
C GLN A 71 7.60 -10.00 6.78
N TYR A 72 6.95 -8.87 6.49
CA TYR A 72 6.14 -8.69 5.28
C TYR A 72 6.99 -8.44 4.04
N LEU A 73 8.20 -7.92 4.23
CA LEU A 73 9.21 -7.77 3.20
C LEU A 73 10.42 -8.63 3.56
N GLN A 74 11.03 -9.23 2.54
CA GLN A 74 12.27 -9.99 2.65
C GLN A 74 13.31 -9.39 1.72
N THR A 75 14.54 -9.34 2.20
CA THR A 75 15.69 -8.90 1.40
C THR A 75 16.22 -10.10 0.63
N THR A 76 16.30 -9.98 -0.69
CA THR A 76 16.85 -11.00 -1.59
C THR A 76 18.37 -11.01 -1.52
N ALA A 77 19.00 -12.05 -2.08
CA ALA A 77 20.45 -12.19 -2.10
C ALA A 77 21.17 -11.00 -2.77
N ASP A 78 20.52 -10.35 -3.75
CA ASP A 78 21.02 -9.16 -4.46
C ASP A 78 20.85 -7.85 -3.67
N GLY A 79 20.35 -7.91 -2.42
CA GLY A 79 20.06 -6.73 -1.61
C GLY A 79 18.81 -5.96 -2.03
N ASN A 80 17.96 -6.55 -2.88
CA ASN A 80 16.65 -6.00 -3.23
C ASN A 80 15.59 -6.44 -2.23
N LEU A 81 14.47 -5.71 -2.14
CA LEU A 81 13.32 -6.08 -1.32
C LEU A 81 12.30 -6.83 -2.16
N GLN A 82 11.64 -7.82 -1.57
CA GLN A 82 10.54 -8.54 -2.15
C GLN A 82 9.46 -8.77 -1.11
N LEU A 83 8.20 -8.82 -1.53
CA LEU A 83 7.10 -9.23 -0.65
C LEU A 83 7.27 -10.68 -0.24
N SER A 84 7.22 -10.95 1.06
CA SER A 84 7.10 -12.30 1.59
C SER A 84 5.71 -12.86 1.29
N GLU A 85 5.50 -14.16 1.54
CA GLU A 85 4.16 -14.75 1.43
C GLU A 85 3.15 -14.07 2.36
N ALA A 86 3.55 -13.76 3.60
CA ALA A 86 2.74 -12.99 4.54
C ALA A 86 2.44 -11.58 4.02
N GLY A 87 3.42 -10.92 3.38
CA GLY A 87 3.24 -9.61 2.76
C GLY A 87 2.25 -9.65 1.61
N ARG A 88 2.30 -10.69 0.76
CA ARG A 88 1.37 -10.90 -0.35
C ARG A 88 -0.05 -11.18 0.15
N GLN A 89 -0.21 -12.00 1.18
CA GLN A 89 -1.50 -12.25 1.80
C GLN A 89 -2.10 -10.97 2.38
N ARG A 90 -1.29 -10.17 3.11
CA ARG A 90 -1.76 -8.90 3.65
C ARG A 90 -2.13 -7.92 2.55
N LEU A 91 -1.32 -7.82 1.50
CA LEU A 91 -1.59 -6.99 0.34
C LEU A 91 -2.91 -7.39 -0.35
N ALA A 92 -3.15 -8.69 -0.54
CA ALA A 92 -4.41 -9.19 -1.11
C ALA A 92 -5.61 -8.81 -0.23
N GLN A 93 -5.48 -8.92 1.10
CA GLN A 93 -6.52 -8.50 2.05
C GLN A 93 -6.80 -6.99 1.98
N GLU A 94 -5.77 -6.16 1.99
CA GLU A 94 -5.91 -4.70 1.90
C GLU A 94 -6.52 -4.28 0.55
N LEU A 95 -6.11 -4.93 -0.54
CA LEU A 95 -6.61 -4.65 -1.88
C LEU A 95 -8.06 -5.12 -2.05
N GLN A 96 -8.43 -6.23 -1.43
CA GLN A 96 -9.82 -6.70 -1.34
C GLN A 96 -10.66 -5.73 -0.50
N ALA A 97 -10.18 -5.30 0.67
CA ALA A 97 -10.88 -4.34 1.52
C ALA A 97 -11.05 -2.97 0.85
N ALA A 98 -10.04 -2.52 0.09
CA ALA A 98 -10.12 -1.32 -0.72
C ALA A 98 -11.14 -1.48 -1.86
N LYS A 99 -11.13 -2.61 -2.57
CA LYS A 99 -12.14 -2.94 -3.60
C LYS A 99 -13.55 -2.99 -3.03
N ASP A 100 -13.75 -3.62 -1.88
CA ASP A 100 -15.07 -3.70 -1.24
C ASP A 100 -15.56 -2.32 -0.79
N LYS A 101 -14.67 -1.44 -0.30
CA LYS A 101 -15.02 -0.04 -0.02
C LYS A 101 -15.34 0.77 -1.26
N ILE A 102 -14.61 0.57 -2.36
CA ILE A 102 -14.91 1.21 -3.65
C ILE A 102 -16.25 0.68 -4.18
N ALA A 103 -16.51 -0.63 -4.13
CA ALA A 103 -17.78 -1.23 -4.51
C ALA A 103 -18.95 -0.72 -3.66
N ALA A 104 -18.74 -0.54 -2.35
CA ALA A 104 -19.72 0.06 -1.45
C ALA A 104 -19.94 1.56 -1.71
N SER A 105 -18.92 2.27 -2.20
CA SER A 105 -18.98 3.71 -2.52
C SER A 105 -19.48 4.00 -3.94
N PHE A 106 -19.51 2.99 -4.82
CA PHE A 106 -20.04 3.05 -6.18
C PHE A 106 -21.06 1.92 -6.42
N PRO A 107 -22.31 2.03 -5.93
CA PRO A 107 -23.37 1.06 -6.22
C PRO A 107 -23.91 1.12 -7.67
N ALA A 108 -23.36 1.94 -8.56
CA ALA A 108 -23.69 1.95 -9.98
C ALA A 108 -22.58 1.18 -10.72
N THR A 109 -22.66 -0.13 -10.93
CA THR A 109 -23.50 -0.75 -11.97
C THR A 109 -23.83 -2.22 -11.68
N THR A 110 -24.35 -2.56 -10.50
CA THR A 110 -25.09 -3.84 -10.35
C THR A 110 -26.59 -3.58 -10.54
N SER A 111 -26.93 -3.11 -11.73
CA SER A 111 -28.22 -3.32 -12.37
C SER A 111 -27.83 -3.91 -13.73
N ALA A 112 -27.90 -5.21 -14.02
CA ALA A 112 -28.94 -6.14 -13.65
C ALA A 112 -28.36 -7.56 -13.44
N ALA A 113 -28.41 -8.04 -12.22
CA ALA A 113 -28.99 -9.36 -12.02
C ALA A 113 -30.36 -9.11 -11.38
N GLN A 114 -31.33 -9.92 -11.78
CA GLN A 114 -32.67 -10.03 -11.20
C GLN A 114 -33.73 -9.08 -11.79
N ARG A 115 -34.44 -9.60 -12.80
CA ARG A 115 -35.81 -10.00 -12.51
C ARG A 115 -36.17 -11.38 -13.10
N PRO A 116 -37.13 -12.07 -12.47
CA PRO A 116 -37.35 -13.51 -12.53
C PRO A 116 -38.55 -13.88 -13.42
N GLN A 117 -38.70 -15.20 -13.60
CA GLN A 117 -39.78 -15.97 -14.27
C GLN A 117 -39.51 -16.31 -15.73
#